data_AF-A0A7X0R2J4-F1
#
_entry.id   AF-A0A7X0R2J4-F1
#
_cell.length_a   1.000
_cell.length_b   1.000
_cell.length_c   1.000
_cell.angle_alpha   90.00
_cell.angle_beta   90.00
_cell.angle_gamma   90.00
#
_symmetry.space_group_name_H-M   'P 1'
#
loop_
_entity.id
_entity.type
_entity.pdbx_description
1 polymer ?
#
loop_
_entity_poly.entity_id
_entity_poly.type
_entity_poly.pdbx_seq_one_letter_code
_entity_poly.pdbx_strand_id
1 'polypeptide(L)' 'MKSFYDFNAESPQERQERNRLYPELASFHIALREELSEEEYQQFYKAEKEISQKRMPLNQTTRHQWITA' A
#
# COMPACT_ATOMS: atom_id res chain seq x y z
N MET A 1 12.71 -5.48 -1.28
CA MET A 1 11.58 -5.49 -2.23
C MET A 1 10.96 -4.11 -2.22
N LYS A 2 10.75 -3.47 -3.38
CA LYS A 2 10.00 -2.20 -3.49
C LYS A 2 8.52 -2.47 -3.15
N SER A 3 7.85 -1.57 -2.44
CA SER A 3 6.40 -1.63 -2.22
C SER A 3 5.65 -1.11 -3.45
N PHE A 4 4.36 -1.43 -3.56
CA PHE A 4 3.47 -0.95 -4.64
C PHE A 4 3.49 0.59 -4.79
N TYR A 5 3.60 1.33 -3.69
CA TYR A 5 3.57 2.81 -3.66
C TYR A 5 4.94 3.46 -3.89
N ASP A 6 6.00 2.67 -4.03
CA ASP A 6 7.36 3.17 -4.30
C ASP A 6 7.62 3.36 -5.80
N PHE A 7 6.75 2.85 -6.66
CA PHE A 7 6.85 3.01 -8.12
C PHE A 7 6.32 4.38 -8.55
N ASN A 8 7.01 5.04 -9.47
CA ASN A 8 6.58 6.30 -10.03
C ASN A 8 5.40 6.08 -10.99
N ALA A 9 4.23 6.59 -10.61
CA ALA A 9 3.03 6.54 -11.43
C ALA A 9 3.15 7.36 -12.73
N GLU A 10 4.01 8.38 -12.76
CA GLU A 10 4.20 9.22 -13.95
C GLU A 10 5.07 8.53 -15.01
N SER A 11 5.92 7.58 -14.62
CA SER A 11 6.72 6.78 -15.56
C SER A 11 5.88 5.63 -16.13
N PRO A 12 5.69 5.55 -17.46
CA PRO A 12 5.00 4.43 -18.09
C PRO A 12 5.70 3.09 -17.83
N GLN A 13 7.04 3.08 -17.78
CA GLN A 13 7.83 1.88 -17.56
C GLN A 13 7.64 1.35 -16.13
N GLU A 14 7.77 2.20 -15.11
CA GLU A 14 7.57 1.76 -13.72
C GLU A 14 6.10 1.38 -13.44
N ARG A 15 5.12 1.99 -14.13
CA ARG A 15 3.73 1.54 -14.06
C ARG A 15 3.55 0.12 -14.59
N GLN A 16 4.15 -0.21 -15.73
CA GLN A 16 4.09 -1.57 -16.27
C GLN A 16 4.73 -2.57 -15.33
N GLU A 17 5.88 -2.21 -14.76
CA GLU A 17 6.59 -3.07 -13.81
C GLU A 17 5.78 -3.29 -12.52
N ARG A 18 5.20 -2.22 -11.96
CA ARG A 18 4.29 -2.29 -10.82
C ARG A 18 3.10 -3.20 -11.11
N ASN A 19 2.46 -3.05 -12.26
CA ASN A 19 1.29 -3.86 -12.63
C ASN A 19 1.67 -5.33 -12.83
N ARG A 20 2.90 -5.61 -13.29
CA ARG A 20 3.40 -6.99 -13.40
C ARG A 20 3.71 -7.60 -12.03
N LEU A 21 4.28 -6.82 -11.11
CA LEU A 21 4.64 -7.28 -9.77
C LEU A 21 3.45 -7.39 -8.82
N TYR A 22 2.44 -6.54 -9.01
CA TYR A 22 1.26 -6.42 -8.16
C TYR A 22 -0.03 -6.31 -9.00
N PRO A 23 -0.36 -7.34 -9.79
CA PRO A 23 -1.49 -7.27 -10.72
C PRO A 23 -2.83 -7.08 -9.98
N GLU A 24 -3.05 -7.81 -8.90
CA GLU A 24 -4.30 -7.74 -8.12
C GLU A 24 -4.48 -6.37 -7.47
N LEU A 25 -3.42 -5.83 -6.85
CA LEU A 25 -3.45 -4.51 -6.24
C LEU A 25 -3.64 -3.40 -7.29
N ALA A 26 -3.00 -3.54 -8.46
CA ALA A 26 -3.19 -2.61 -9.56
C ALA A 26 -4.64 -2.60 -10.06
N SER A 27 -5.24 -3.77 -10.27
CA SER A 27 -6.65 -3.90 -10.66
C SER A 27 -7.60 -3.33 -9.61
N PHE A 28 -7.33 -3.58 -8.32
CA PHE A 28 -8.10 -3.01 -7.22
C PHE A 28 -8.09 -1.48 -7.24
N HIS A 29 -6.91 -0.86 -7.39
CA HIS A 29 -6.78 0.60 -7.47
C HIS A 29 -7.42 1.20 -8.73
N ILE A 30 -7.47 0.45 -9.83
CA ILE A 30 -8.22 0.86 -11.04
C ILE A 30 -9.71 0.89 -10.76
N ALA A 31 -10.28 -0.20 -10.24
CA ALA A 31 -11.70 -0.27 -9.91
C ALA A 31 -12.10 0.78 -8.85
N LEU A 32 -11.26 1.01 -7.85
CA LEU A 32 -11.53 2.05 -6.84
C LEU A 32 -11.62 3.45 -7.41
N ARG A 33 -10.84 3.74 -8.46
CA ARG A 33 -10.87 5.03 -9.15
C ARG A 33 -12.12 5.24 -9.99
N GLU A 34 -12.74 4.15 -10.46
CA GLU A 34 -13.99 4.20 -11.20
C GLU A 34 -15.18 4.47 -10.25
N GLU A 35 -15.07 4.00 -9.00
CA GLU A 35 -16.16 4.03 -8.04
C GLU A 35 -16.13 5.28 -7.13
N LEU A 36 -14.94 5.82 -6.85
CA LEU A 36 -14.76 7.00 -6.02
C LEU A 36 -14.58 8.27 -6.86
N SER A 37 -14.93 9.42 -6.28
CA SER A 37 -14.46 10.68 -6.82
C SER A 37 -12.92 10.76 -6.75
N GLU A 38 -12.30 11.55 -7.64
CA GLU A 38 -10.84 11.68 -7.66
C GLU A 38 -10.31 12.15 -6.30
N GLU A 39 -11.01 13.05 -5.61
CA GLU A 39 -10.60 13.56 -4.29
C GLU A 39 -10.62 12.47 -3.21
N GLU A 40 -11.68 11.64 -3.18
CA GLU A 40 -11.78 10.51 -2.24
C GLU A 40 -10.70 9.47 -2.51
N TYR A 41 -10.46 9.15 -3.78
CA TYR A 41 -9.38 8.24 -4.16
C TYR A 41 -8.01 8.78 -3.74
N GLN A 42 -7.73 10.07 -3.94
CA GLN A 42 -6.46 10.66 -3.53
C GLN A 42 -6.26 10.60 -2.00
N GLN A 43 -7.32 10.83 -1.22
CA GLN A 43 -7.25 10.67 0.23
C GLN A 43 -6.97 9.22 0.65
N PHE A 44 -7.67 8.26 0.03
CA PHE A 44 -7.45 6.83 0.25
C PHE A 44 -6.00 6.44 -0.09
N TYR A 45 -5.53 6.79 -1.29
CA TYR A 45 -4.21 6.47 -1.78
C TYR A 45 -3.10 7.02 -0.87
N LYS A 46 -3.28 8.27 -0.38
CA LYS A 46 -2.33 8.89 0.56
C LYS A 46 -2.29 8.14 1.89
N ALA A 47 -3.45 7.85 2.48
CA ALA A 47 -3.51 7.13 3.75
C ALA A 47 -2.90 5.72 3.64
N GLU A 48 -3.19 5.01 2.56
CA GLU A 48 -2.66 3.66 2.32
C GLU A 48 -1.14 3.66 2.14
N LYS A 49 -0.61 4.64 1.40
CA LYS A 49 0.83 4.85 1.25
C LYS A 49 1.53 5.10 2.59
N GLU A 50 0.97 5.97 3.44
CA GLU A 50 1.52 6.26 4.77
C GLU A 50 1.54 5.01 5.67
N ILE A 51 0.49 4.18 5.60
CA ILE A 51 0.43 2.90 6.32
C ILE A 51 1.50 1.94 5.80
N SER A 52 1.66 1.81 4.47
CA SER A 52 2.66 0.94 3.88
C SER A 52 4.09 1.31 4.30
N GLN A 53 4.37 2.61 4.51
CA GLN A 53 5.68 3.08 4.96
C GLN A 53 5.90 2.84 6.47
N LYS A 54 4.84 2.96 7.28
CA LYS A 54 4.91 2.73 8.74
C LYS A 54 5.02 1.26 9.14
N ARG A 55 4.68 0.31 8.26
CA ARG A 55 4.81 -1.15 8.51
C ARG A 55 6.25 -1.68 8.41
N MET A 56 7.28 -0.85 8.46
CA MET A 56 8.61 -1.35 8.81
C MET A 56 8.56 -1.90 10.24
N PRO A 57 9.14 -3.08 10.52
CA PRO A 57 8.98 -3.72 11.82
C PRO A 57 9.65 -2.85 12.88
N LEU A 58 8.83 -2.16 13.67
CA LEU A 58 9.21 -1.83 15.03
C LEU A 58 9.51 -3.18 15.68
N ASN A 59 10.77 -3.43 16.04
CA ASN A 59 11.19 -4.59 16.83
C ASN A 59 10.40 -4.62 18.16
N GLN A 60 9.15 -5.04 18.12
CA GLN A 60 8.32 -5.25 19.28
C GLN A 60 8.61 -6.66 19.78
N THR A 61 9.75 -6.79 20.43
CA THR A 61 10.00 -7.86 21.39
C THR A 61 9.11 -7.61 22.62
N THR A 62 7.79 -7.68 22.45
CA THR A 62 6.87 -7.72 23.58
C THR A 62 6.55 -9.18 23.81
N ARG A 63 7.40 -9.80 24.63
CA ARG A 63 7.22 -11.16 25.13
C ARG A 63 5.91 -11.17 25.91
N HIS A 64 4.81 -11.56 25.26
CA HIS A 64 3.52 -11.76 25.91
C HIS A 64 3.66 -12.91 26.91
N GLN A 65 3.98 -12.59 28.16
CA GLN A 65 3.79 -13.51 29.28
C GLN A 65 2.37 -13.34 29.77
N TRP A 66 1.56 -14.39 29.62
CA TRP A 66 0.24 -14.47 30.22
C TRP A 66 0.39 -14.40 31.74
N ILE A 67 -0.32 -13.46 32.39
CA ILE A 67 -0.43 -13.45 33.85
C ILE A 67 -1.45 -14.52 34.21
N THR A 68 -1.00 -15.67 34.70
CA THR A 68 -1.85 -16.61 35.44
C THR A 68 -2.09 -16.05 36.83
N ALA A 69 -3.36 -15.81 37.16
CA ALA A 69 -3.84 -15.46 38.50
C ALA A 69 -3.93 -16.71 39.39
#